data_AF-A0A1I3JD23-F1
#
_entry.id   AF-A0A1I3JD23-F1
#
_cell.length_a   1.000
_cell.length_b   1.000
_cell.length_c   1.000
_cell.angle_alpha   90.00
_cell.angle_beta   90.00
_cell.angle_gamma   90.00
#
_symmetry.space_group_name_H-M   'P 1'
#
loop_
_entity.id
_entity.type
_entity.pdbx_description
1 polymer ?
#
loop_
_entity_poly.entity_id
_entity_poly.type
_entity_poly.pdbx_seq_one_letter_code
_entity_poly.pdbx_strand_id
1 'polypeptide(L)'
;MQLGFFDLDNRYAQLSKLKDPLEELNRVIDWNLFADLLAETTTKPRKNAAGRKPFDRVMLFKMLVLQRMNNLSDDRLWSTKSGID
;
A
#
# COMPACT_ATOMS: atom_id res chain seq x y z
N MET A 1 2.55 24.26 1.54
CA MET A 1 2.29 24.10 0.08
C MET A 1 0.84 23.68 -0.08
N GLN A 2 0.01 24.51 -0.71
CA GLN A 2 -1.34 24.11 -1.14
C GLN A 2 -1.19 23.27 -2.41
N LEU A 3 -1.80 22.08 -2.42
CA LEU A 3 -1.86 21.24 -3.62
C LEU A 3 -2.85 21.90 -4.58
N GLY A 4 -2.39 22.28 -5.78
CA GLY A 4 -3.24 22.75 -6.86
C GLY A 4 -4.22 21.66 -7.29
N PHE A 5 -5.31 22.06 -7.94
CA PHE A 5 -6.44 21.19 -8.29
C PHE A 5 -6.03 19.90 -9.04
N PHE A 6 -4.93 19.94 -9.81
CA PHE A 6 -4.43 18.82 -10.61
C PHE A 6 -3.18 18.12 -10.03
N ASP A 7 -2.69 18.55 -8.86
CA ASP A 7 -1.43 18.03 -8.31
C ASP A 7 -1.53 16.55 -7.90
N LEU A 8 -2.73 16.10 -7.51
CA LEU A 8 -2.98 14.69 -7.19
C LEU A 8 -2.94 13.82 -8.44
N ASP A 9 -3.65 14.22 -9.50
CA ASP A 9 -3.67 13.48 -10.77
C ASP A 9 -2.27 13.41 -11.40
N ASN A 10 -1.52 14.51 -11.35
CA ASN A 10 -0.12 14.52 -11.80
C ASN A 10 0.76 13.58 -10.96
N ARG A 11 0.56 13.52 -9.64
CA ARG A 11 1.29 12.57 -8.78
C ARG A 11 0.92 11.13 -9.09
N TYR A 12 -0.37 10.82 -9.26
CA TYR A 12 -0.81 9.48 -9.65
C TYR A 12 -0.24 9.07 -11.01
N ALA A 13 -0.24 9.98 -12.00
CA ALA A 13 0.34 9.73 -13.30
C ALA A 13 1.87 9.50 -13.25
N GLN A 14 2.59 10.22 -12.39
CA GLN A 14 4.01 9.98 -12.15
C GLN A 14 4.27 8.62 -11.48
N LEU A 15 3.47 8.25 -10.48
CA LEU A 15 3.57 6.94 -9.82
C LEU A 15 3.29 5.78 -10.77
N SER A 16 2.25 5.89 -11.60
CA SER A 16 1.94 4.86 -12.62
C SER A 16 3.07 4.74 -13.66
N LYS A 17 3.69 5.85 -14.08
CA LYS A 17 4.88 5.83 -14.96
C LYS A 17 6.09 5.13 -14.33
N LEU A 18 6.19 5.11 -13.00
CA LEU A 18 7.26 4.43 -12.27
C LEU A 18 7.00 2.93 -12.07
N LYS A 19 5.93 2.37 -12.67
CA LYS A 19 5.42 1.02 -12.43
C LYS A 19 5.10 0.81 -10.95
N ASP A 20 4.05 1.48 -10.48
CA ASP A 20 3.55 1.31 -9.11
C ASP A 20 3.35 -0.19 -8.81
N PRO A 21 4.10 -0.76 -7.85
CA PRO A 21 3.97 -2.17 -7.50
C PRO A 21 2.54 -2.56 -7.13
N LEU A 22 1.74 -1.66 -6.55
CA LEU A 22 0.36 -1.95 -6.20
C LEU A 22 -0.53 -2.08 -7.44
N GLU A 23 -0.31 -1.27 -8.48
CA GLU A 23 -1.04 -1.38 -9.74
C GLU A 23 -0.78 -2.73 -10.41
N GLU A 24 0.47 -3.20 -10.40
CA GLU A 24 0.82 -4.52 -10.94
C GLU A 24 0.17 -5.64 -10.13
N LEU A 25 0.28 -5.60 -8.79
CA LEU A 25 -0.36 -6.62 -7.94
C LEU A 25 -1.88 -6.65 -8.10
N ASN A 26 -2.54 -5.50 -8.22
CA ASN A 26 -3.99 -5.44 -8.45
C ASN A 26 -4.44 -6.07 -9.77
N ARG A 27 -3.56 -6.21 -10.77
CA ARG A 27 -3.88 -6.90 -12.04
C ARG A 27 -3.79 -8.41 -11.93
N VAL A 28 -2.94 -8.91 -11.04
CA VAL A 28 -2.61 -10.35 -10.96
C VAL A 28 -3.30 -11.03 -9.78
N ILE A 29 -3.56 -10.29 -8.70
CA ILE A 29 -4.09 -10.82 -7.45
C ILE A 29 -5.57 -10.45 -7.31
N ASP A 30 -6.43 -11.46 -7.26
CA ASP A 30 -7.78 -11.28 -6.73
C ASP A 30 -7.73 -11.21 -5.21
N TRP A 31 -7.80 -9.99 -4.69
CA TRP A 31 -7.70 -9.72 -3.26
C TRP A 31 -8.89 -10.22 -2.45
N ASN A 32 -10.04 -10.46 -3.08
CA ASN A 32 -11.23 -10.94 -2.39
C ASN A 32 -11.05 -12.37 -1.86
N LEU A 33 -10.17 -13.16 -2.49
CA LEU A 33 -9.82 -14.50 -2.03
C LEU A 33 -9.22 -14.52 -0.62
N PHE A 34 -8.63 -13.41 -0.18
CA PHE A 34 -8.07 -13.28 1.17
C PHE A 34 -9.07 -12.71 2.18
N ALA A 35 -10.22 -12.21 1.75
CA ALA A 35 -11.16 -11.53 2.64
C ALA A 35 -11.64 -12.45 3.77
N ASP A 36 -12.04 -13.68 3.44
CA ASP A 36 -12.52 -14.66 4.41
C ASP A 36 -11.41 -15.12 5.35
N LEU A 37 -10.22 -15.41 4.81
CA LEU A 37 -9.04 -15.76 5.60
C LEU A 37 -8.65 -14.64 6.58
N LEU A 38 -8.71 -13.39 6.13
CA LEU A 38 -8.39 -12.22 6.96
C LEU A 38 -9.48 -11.95 8.02
N ALA A 39 -10.74 -12.31 7.75
CA ALA A 39 -11.83 -12.19 8.71
C ALA A 39 -11.63 -13.16 9.89
N GLU A 40 -11.22 -14.40 9.62
CA GLU A 40 -10.98 -15.44 10.64
C GLU A 40 -9.86 -15.06 11.63
N THR A 41 -8.80 -14.41 11.14
CA THR A 41 -7.66 -14.00 11.99
C THR A 41 -8.00 -12.88 12.97
N THR A 42 -9.15 -12.22 12.82
CA THR A 42 -9.56 -11.08 13.66
C THR A 42 -10.79 -11.39 14.52
N THR A 43 -10.77 -12.50 15.22
CA THR A 43 -11.84 -12.87 16.17
C THR A 43 -11.88 -12.02 17.44
N LYS A 44 -11.05 -10.99 17.62
CA LYS A 44 -11.07 -10.16 18.84
C LYS A 44 -12.29 -9.22 18.83
N PRO A 45 -13.32 -9.46 19.66
CA PRO A 45 -14.50 -8.61 19.67
C PRO A 45 -14.17 -7.24 20.26
N ARG A 46 -14.82 -6.19 19.74
CA ARG A 46 -14.72 -4.84 20.30
C ARG A 46 -15.30 -4.85 21.71
N LYS A 47 -14.55 -4.33 22.68
CA LYS A 47 -15.03 -4.19 24.07
C LYS A 47 -16.12 -3.11 24.20
N ASN A 48 -16.16 -2.14 23.27
CA ASN A 48 -17.03 -0.97 23.33
C ASN A 48 -17.10 -0.26 21.96
N ALA A 49 -18.15 0.53 21.74
CA ALA A 49 -18.41 1.29 20.51
C ALA A 49 -17.60 2.60 20.37
N ALA A 50 -16.65 2.86 21.27
CA ALA A 50 -15.79 4.05 21.22
C ALA A 50 -14.58 3.86 20.26
N GLY A 51 -14.19 4.91 19.53
CA GLY A 51 -12.97 4.94 18.68
C GLY A 51 -13.19 4.73 17.18
N ARG A 52 -12.11 4.92 16.40
CA ARG A 52 -12.10 4.87 14.92
C ARG A 52 -12.55 3.51 14.40
N LYS A 53 -13.39 3.50 13.35
CA LYS A 53 -13.77 2.28 12.64
C LYS A 53 -12.50 1.54 12.18
N PRO A 54 -12.40 0.21 12.37
CA PRO A 54 -11.28 -0.56 11.87
C PRO A 54 -11.09 -0.33 10.36
N PHE A 55 -9.84 -0.21 9.92
CA PHE A 55 -9.53 -0.21 8.50
C PHE A 55 -9.97 -1.53 7.86
N ASP A 56 -10.31 -1.46 6.57
CA ASP A 56 -10.55 -2.64 5.75
C ASP A 56 -9.32 -3.56 5.81
N ARG A 57 -9.55 -4.83 6.15
CA ARG A 57 -8.50 -5.83 6.35
C ARG A 57 -7.76 -6.12 5.05
N VAL A 58 -8.47 -6.11 3.93
CA VAL A 58 -7.86 -6.29 2.60
C VAL A 58 -6.91 -5.12 2.32
N MET A 59 -7.32 -3.89 2.66
CA MET A 59 -6.46 -2.70 2.51
C MET A 59 -5.20 -2.78 3.39
N LEU A 60 -5.34 -3.21 4.65
CA LEU A 60 -4.20 -3.46 5.54
C LEU A 60 -3.25 -4.53 4.98
N PHE A 61 -3.79 -5.61 4.43
CA PHE A 61 -2.99 -6.67 3.82
C PHE A 61 -2.22 -6.15 2.60
N LYS A 62 -2.86 -5.37 1.71
CA LYS A 62 -2.18 -4.68 0.60
C LYS A 62 -1.01 -3.82 1.09
N MET A 63 -1.20 -3.05 2.16
CA MET A 63 -0.13 -2.24 2.75
C MET A 63 1.04 -3.09 3.26
N LEU A 64 0.78 -4.23 3.92
CA LEU A 64 1.82 -5.13 4.41
C LEU A 64 2.61 -5.78 3.26
N VAL A 65 1.92 -6.20 2.19
CA VAL A 65 2.56 -6.73 0.99
C VAL A 65 3.47 -5.68 0.35
N LEU A 66 2.98 -4.45 0.19
CA LEU A 66 3.77 -3.34 -0.33
C LEU A 66 4.96 -3.02 0.57
N GLN A 67 4.77 -2.96 1.89
CA GLN A 67 5.85 -2.73 2.83
C GLN A 67 6.93 -3.81 2.66
N ARG A 68 6.55 -5.09 2.55
CA ARG A 68 7.50 -6.19 2.36
C ARG A 68 8.25 -6.09 1.04
N MET A 69 7.58 -5.72 -0.05
CA MET A 69 8.22 -5.52 -1.36
C MET A 69 9.19 -4.34 -1.36
N ASN A 70 8.85 -3.25 -0.67
CA ASN A 70 9.71 -2.08 -0.56
C ASN A 70 10.90 -2.32 0.40
N ASN A 71 10.72 -3.04 1.50
CA ASN A 71 11.82 -3.49 2.38
C ASN A 71 12.71 -4.56 1.73
N LEU A 72 12.24 -5.28 0.70
CA LEU A 72 13.09 -6.13 -0.17
C LEU A 72 13.77 -5.33 -1.29
N SER A 73 13.27 -4.12 -1.56
CA SER A 73 13.77 -3.20 -2.57
C SER A 73 14.69 -2.12 -1.99
N ASP A 74 15.08 -2.19 -0.70
CA ASP A 74 15.96 -1.19 -0.08
C ASP A 74 17.36 -1.11 -0.73
N ASP A 75 17.76 -2.08 -1.56
CA ASP A 75 18.93 -1.96 -2.44
C ASP A 75 18.80 -0.80 -3.45
N ARG A 76 17.56 -0.41 -3.79
CA ARG A 76 17.27 0.67 -4.74
C ARG A 76 17.47 2.07 -4.14
N LEU A 77 17.45 2.20 -2.81
CA LEU A 77 17.73 3.48 -2.13
C LEU A 77 19.24 3.78 -2.02
N TRP A 78 20.10 2.77 -2.12
CA TRP A 78 21.56 2.98 -2.11
C TRP A 78 22.12 3.32 -3.50
N SER A 79 21.53 2.79 -4.58
CA SER A 79 22.09 2.93 -5.94
C SER A 79 21.94 4.34 -6.55
N THR A 80 21.15 5.24 -5.97
CA THR A 80 21.03 6.64 -6.44
C THR A 80 21.90 7.62 -5.63
N LYS A 81 22.61 7.15 -4.60
CA LYS A 81 23.50 8.00 -3.77
C LYS A 81 25.00 7.76 -3.94
N SER A 82 25.45 6.81 -4.77
CA SER A 82 26.88 6.59 -5.05
C SER A 82 27.32 7.04 -6.46
N GLY A 83 26.59 7.98 -7.07
CA GLY A 83 26.87 8.48 -8.42
C GLY A 83 26.97 10.01 -8.53
N ILE A 84 27.37 10.69 -7.45
CA ILE A 84 27.86 12.07 -7.52
C ILE A 84 29.06 12.15 -6.57
N ASP A 85 30.17 12.58 -7.15
CA ASP A 85 31.44 13.00 -6.57
C ASP A 85 31.33 13.69 -5.18
#